data_AF-A0A520CR94-F1
#
_entry.id   AF-A0A520CR94-F1
#
_cell.length_a   1.000
_cell.length_b   1.000
_cell.length_c   1.000
_cell.angle_alpha   90.00
_cell.angle_beta   90.00
_cell.angle_gamma   90.00
#
_symmetry.space_group_name_H-M   'P 1'
#
loop_
_entity.id
_entity.type
_entity.pdbx_description
1 polymer ?
#
loop_
_entity_poly.entity_id
_entity_poly.type
_entity_poly.pdbx_seq_one_letter_code
_entity_poly.pdbx_strand_id
1 'polypeptide(L)'
;MMLKKTRISLSLIGFILLSACAARKNSSSTLDKTAVKAAMQNVFKWQIANPVVGNAINADDWARSVFYSGIIRAYETTKDKSYLNEAVRWSESLNYKLANRYRHADDHTRGQAYLGIYAFNKDPKIIAHTKSVYDSLINDPKPGREEWWWCDALFMSPPVLVRLAEATGEQKYNDFMSKMWWDTTDFLFDKEENLFYRDKKFFDRRSPNGKKVFWSRGNGWVMGGLVQVLEHLPKSHPDYKSFEDLYLKMAKKVGSLQQEDGLWRPNLADPQEYTNKETSGSGFFVFALAWGINHGYLDKATYLPIITKGWKGLNEQVTPEGKLLWVQKIGSKPELVKSEDNQEYGSGAFLMAGTELLKLK
;
A
#
# COMPACT_ATOMS: atom_id res chain seq x y z
N MET A 1 -78.01 -35.36 -34.60
CA MET A 1 -77.38 -34.90 -33.35
C MET A 1 -76.16 -34.08 -33.72
N MET A 2 -76.16 -32.80 -33.37
CA MET A 2 -75.20 -31.77 -33.80
C MET A 2 -73.75 -32.15 -33.47
N LEU A 3 -72.79 -31.81 -34.35
CA LEU A 3 -71.50 -31.24 -33.95
C LEU A 3 -70.88 -30.46 -35.12
N LYS A 4 -70.43 -29.25 -34.77
CA LYS A 4 -70.14 -28.10 -35.64
C LYS A 4 -68.76 -28.19 -36.29
N LYS A 5 -68.66 -27.59 -37.48
CA LYS A 5 -67.41 -27.16 -38.15
C LYS A 5 -66.63 -26.21 -37.25
N THR A 6 -65.31 -26.41 -37.14
CA THR A 6 -64.40 -25.44 -36.54
C THR A 6 -63.20 -25.19 -37.46
N ARG A 7 -62.87 -23.90 -37.60
CA ARG A 7 -61.99 -23.28 -38.59
C ARG A 7 -60.51 -23.52 -38.32
N ILE A 8 -59.75 -23.52 -39.41
CA ILE A 8 -58.30 -23.35 -39.48
C ILE A 8 -57.95 -21.92 -39.04
N SER A 9 -56.97 -21.79 -38.14
CA SER A 9 -56.22 -20.54 -37.91
C SER A 9 -54.74 -20.85 -37.74
N LEU A 10 -53.92 -20.31 -38.65
CA LEU A 10 -52.47 -20.19 -38.51
C LEU A 10 -52.15 -19.37 -37.25
N SER A 11 -51.17 -19.80 -36.45
CA SER A 11 -50.52 -18.93 -35.46
C SER A 11 -49.06 -19.31 -35.28
N LEU A 12 -48.24 -18.56 -36.02
CA LEU A 12 -46.91 -18.01 -35.74
C LEU A 12 -46.07 -18.66 -34.61
N ILE A 13 -44.91 -19.17 -35.03
CA ILE A 13 -43.73 -19.44 -34.22
C ILE A 13 -43.20 -18.10 -33.68
N GLY A 14 -43.13 -17.95 -32.35
CA GLY A 14 -42.49 -16.84 -31.67
C GLY A 14 -41.49 -17.35 -30.64
N PHE A 15 -40.21 -17.44 -31.03
CA PHE A 15 -39.08 -17.63 -30.11
C PHE A 15 -38.96 -16.38 -29.22
N ILE A 16 -39.30 -16.49 -27.94
CA ILE A 16 -38.93 -15.49 -26.94
C ILE A 16 -37.58 -15.89 -26.37
N LEU A 17 -36.52 -15.38 -27.00
CA LEU A 17 -35.22 -15.23 -26.37
C LEU A 17 -35.37 -14.19 -25.25
N LEU A 18 -35.54 -14.67 -24.01
CA LEU A 18 -35.34 -13.85 -22.83
C LEU A 18 -33.84 -13.53 -22.72
N SER A 19 -33.44 -12.44 -23.38
CA SER A 19 -32.17 -11.78 -23.13
C SER A 19 -32.11 -11.39 -21.65
N ALA A 20 -31.30 -12.12 -20.89
CA ALA A 20 -30.84 -11.70 -19.58
C ALA A 20 -29.94 -10.47 -19.72
N CYS A 21 -30.54 -9.29 -19.85
CA CYS A 21 -29.87 -8.04 -19.56
C CYS A 21 -29.75 -7.90 -18.04
N ALA A 22 -28.86 -8.69 -17.45
CA ALA A 22 -28.30 -8.34 -16.16
C ALA A 22 -27.56 -7.01 -16.33
N ALA A 23 -28.04 -5.99 -15.63
CA ALA A 23 -27.45 -4.66 -15.64
C ALA A 23 -25.94 -4.75 -15.39
N ARG A 24 -25.14 -4.42 -16.42
CA ARG A 24 -23.76 -3.98 -16.22
C ARG A 24 -23.83 -2.71 -15.37
N LYS A 25 -23.68 -2.84 -14.05
CA LYS A 25 -23.26 -1.71 -13.21
C LYS A 25 -21.95 -1.23 -13.80
N ASN A 26 -21.99 -0.08 -14.48
CA ASN A 26 -20.84 0.56 -15.09
C ASN A 26 -19.67 0.59 -14.09
N SER A 27 -18.54 0.00 -14.47
CA SER A 27 -17.26 0.14 -13.75
C SER A 27 -16.85 1.61 -13.56
N SER A 28 -17.43 2.52 -14.33
CA SER A 28 -17.27 3.97 -14.21
C SER A 28 -17.73 4.55 -12.87
N SER A 29 -18.61 3.90 -12.09
CA SER A 29 -19.05 4.48 -10.80
C SER A 29 -18.07 4.20 -9.65
N THR A 30 -17.23 3.17 -9.75
CA THR A 30 -16.35 2.75 -8.64
C THR A 30 -15.09 3.63 -8.51
N LEU A 31 -14.63 4.20 -9.62
CA LEU A 31 -13.47 5.12 -9.66
C LEU A 31 -13.89 6.58 -9.84
N ASP A 32 -15.15 6.92 -9.55
CA ASP A 32 -15.59 8.32 -9.55
C ASP A 32 -14.74 9.14 -8.57
N LYS A 33 -14.11 10.21 -9.04
CA LYS A 33 -13.14 10.99 -8.24
C LYS A 33 -13.81 11.64 -7.02
N THR A 34 -15.08 12.01 -7.12
CA THR A 34 -15.83 12.58 -5.99
C THR A 34 -16.07 11.52 -4.92
N ALA A 35 -16.50 10.33 -5.32
CA ALA A 35 -16.68 9.18 -4.42
C ALA A 35 -15.36 8.74 -3.77
N VAL A 36 -14.26 8.67 -4.52
CA VAL A 36 -12.92 8.35 -3.99
C VAL A 36 -12.50 9.38 -2.95
N LYS A 37 -12.62 10.68 -3.26
CA LYS A 37 -12.28 11.77 -2.31
C LYS A 37 -13.13 11.69 -1.05
N ALA A 38 -14.43 11.42 -1.17
CA ALA A 38 -15.33 11.28 -0.03
C ALA A 38 -14.94 10.08 0.85
N ALA A 39 -14.65 8.91 0.25
CA ALA A 39 -14.21 7.73 0.98
C ALA A 39 -12.89 7.99 1.74
N MET A 40 -11.91 8.63 1.10
CA MET A 40 -10.66 9.04 1.75
C MET A 40 -10.90 9.96 2.94
N GLN A 41 -11.79 10.95 2.80
CA GLN A 41 -12.12 11.88 3.87
C GLN A 41 -12.82 11.18 5.05
N ASN A 42 -13.71 10.23 4.79
CA ASN A 42 -14.38 9.47 5.84
C ASN A 42 -13.39 8.61 6.63
N VAL A 43 -12.50 7.87 5.96
CA VAL A 43 -11.47 7.05 6.60
C VAL A 43 -10.51 7.91 7.42
N PHE A 44 -10.07 9.04 6.85
CA PHE A 44 -9.21 10.00 7.54
C PHE A 44 -9.86 10.52 8.82
N LYS A 45 -11.08 11.05 8.74
CA LYS A 45 -11.79 11.63 9.90
C LYS A 45 -12.03 10.59 10.99
N TRP A 46 -12.45 9.38 10.60
CA TRP A 46 -12.69 8.31 11.56
C TRP A 46 -11.40 7.93 12.29
N GLN A 47 -10.31 7.73 11.57
CA GLN A 47 -9.06 7.30 12.18
C GLN A 47 -8.46 8.37 13.11
N ILE A 48 -8.58 9.66 12.76
CA ILE A 48 -8.17 10.76 13.63
C ILE A 48 -9.01 10.82 14.91
N ALA A 49 -10.32 10.59 14.82
CA ALA A 49 -11.20 10.53 15.98
C ALA A 49 -11.00 9.26 16.83
N ASN A 50 -10.37 8.22 16.28
CA ASN A 50 -10.18 6.92 16.91
C ASN A 50 -8.70 6.49 16.81
N PRO A 51 -7.76 7.23 17.44
CA PRO A 51 -6.35 6.87 17.39
C PRO A 51 -6.13 5.50 18.05
N VAL A 52 -5.26 4.68 17.47
CA VAL A 52 -4.91 3.40 18.08
C VAL A 52 -4.14 3.68 19.38
N VAL A 53 -4.61 3.12 20.50
CA VAL A 53 -3.97 3.32 21.80
C VAL A 53 -2.55 2.75 21.77
N GLY A 54 -1.58 3.59 22.14
CA GLY A 54 -0.17 3.20 22.21
C GLY A 54 0.03 2.06 23.20
N ASN A 55 0.89 1.11 22.83
CA ASN A 55 1.28 -0.03 23.66
C ASN A 55 2.75 -0.36 23.40
N ALA A 56 3.33 -1.31 24.15
CA ALA A 56 4.75 -1.68 24.01
C ALA A 56 5.16 -2.11 22.58
N ILE A 57 4.22 -2.59 21.77
CA ILE A 57 4.45 -3.07 20.39
C ILE A 57 4.45 -1.91 19.37
N ASN A 58 3.86 -0.76 19.70
CA ASN A 58 3.78 0.43 18.84
C ASN A 58 4.30 1.70 19.56
N ALA A 59 5.22 1.53 20.51
CA ALA A 59 5.72 2.63 21.35
C ALA A 59 6.62 3.62 20.59
N ASP A 60 7.11 3.22 19.43
CA ASP A 60 7.92 3.98 18.47
C ASP A 60 7.09 4.74 17.42
N ASP A 61 5.77 4.58 17.44
CA ASP A 61 4.81 5.16 16.48
C ASP A 61 5.01 4.73 15.01
N TRP A 62 5.64 3.59 14.71
CA TRP A 62 5.83 3.21 13.30
C TRP A 62 4.49 3.05 12.56
N ALA A 63 3.51 2.40 13.20
CA ALA A 63 2.17 2.18 12.63
C ALA A 63 1.44 3.50 12.35
N ARG A 64 1.55 4.43 13.30
CA ARG A 64 0.99 5.78 13.19
C ARG A 64 1.71 6.57 12.11
N SER A 65 3.02 6.45 12.02
CA SER A 65 3.84 7.15 11.01
C SER A 65 3.44 6.78 9.58
N VAL A 66 3.06 5.52 9.34
CA VAL A 66 2.51 5.09 8.05
C VAL A 66 1.20 5.82 7.73
N PHE A 67 0.31 5.98 8.71
CA PHE A 67 -0.91 6.76 8.52
C PHE A 67 -0.63 8.21 8.14
N TYR A 68 0.32 8.85 8.82
CA TYR A 68 0.73 10.22 8.51
C TYR A 68 1.47 10.36 7.17
N SER A 69 2.18 9.32 6.72
CA SER A 69 2.68 9.25 5.33
C SER A 69 1.52 9.24 4.32
N GLY A 70 0.45 8.48 4.60
CA GLY A 70 -0.78 8.52 3.79
C GLY A 70 -1.48 9.89 3.81
N ILE A 71 -1.55 10.55 4.97
CA ILE A 71 -2.12 11.89 5.14
C ILE A 71 -1.35 12.92 4.31
N ILE A 72 -0.02 12.94 4.39
CA ILE A 72 0.77 13.96 3.67
C ILE A 72 0.67 13.76 2.16
N ARG A 73 0.64 12.51 1.67
CA ARG A 73 0.36 12.21 0.25
C ARG A 73 -1.05 12.63 -0.16
N ALA A 74 -2.04 12.46 0.73
CA ALA A 74 -3.41 12.93 0.50
C ALA A 74 -3.45 14.45 0.35
N TYR A 75 -2.70 15.20 1.17
CA TYR A 75 -2.51 16.63 0.96
C TYR A 75 -1.84 16.95 -0.37
N GLU A 76 -0.72 16.28 -0.71
CA GLU A 76 0.02 16.49 -1.96
C GLU A 76 -0.89 16.36 -3.19
N THR A 77 -1.83 15.42 -3.17
CA THR A 77 -2.75 15.15 -4.27
C THR A 77 -4.00 16.06 -4.26
N THR A 78 -4.63 16.26 -3.10
CA THR A 78 -5.94 16.92 -3.02
C THR A 78 -5.86 18.42 -2.72
N LYS A 79 -4.73 18.88 -2.18
CA LYS A 79 -4.51 20.21 -1.61
C LYS A 79 -5.47 20.59 -0.48
N ASP A 80 -6.18 19.61 0.10
CA ASP A 80 -7.07 19.83 1.23
C ASP A 80 -6.25 20.07 2.51
N LYS A 81 -6.35 21.29 3.06
CA LYS A 81 -5.56 21.73 4.23
C LYS A 81 -5.86 20.92 5.49
N SER A 82 -6.99 20.22 5.58
CA SER A 82 -7.28 19.36 6.75
C SER A 82 -6.22 18.28 6.94
N TYR A 83 -5.73 17.68 5.84
CA TYR A 83 -4.65 16.71 5.87
C TYR A 83 -3.32 17.35 6.32
N LEU A 84 -2.94 18.50 5.74
CA LEU A 84 -1.69 19.18 6.08
C LEU A 84 -1.67 19.61 7.55
N ASN A 85 -2.74 20.27 8.01
CA ASN A 85 -2.84 20.77 9.37
C ASN A 85 -2.68 19.63 10.39
N GLU A 86 -3.28 18.48 10.11
CA GLU A 86 -3.17 17.29 10.95
C GLU A 86 -1.75 16.69 10.93
N ALA A 87 -1.12 16.60 9.76
CA ALA A 87 0.27 16.14 9.65
C ALA A 87 1.25 17.07 10.39
N VAL A 88 1.06 18.38 10.30
CA VAL A 88 1.85 19.38 11.03
C VAL A 88 1.63 19.23 12.53
N ARG A 89 0.37 19.19 13.00
CA ARG A 89 0.01 19.04 14.42
C ARG A 89 0.70 17.82 15.06
N TRP A 90 0.63 16.67 14.40
CA TRP A 90 1.30 15.45 14.89
C TRP A 90 2.82 15.58 14.87
N SER A 91 3.39 16.13 13.80
CA SER A 91 4.84 16.27 13.67
C SER A 91 5.43 17.24 14.69
N GLU A 92 4.74 18.35 14.98
CA GLU A 92 5.09 19.30 16.03
C GLU A 92 4.99 18.68 17.43
N SER A 93 3.99 17.83 17.68
CA SER A 93 3.88 17.11 18.97
C SER A 93 5.09 16.20 19.27
N LEU A 94 5.80 15.78 18.22
CA LEU A 94 7.01 14.96 18.30
C LEU A 94 8.30 15.81 18.16
N ASN A 95 8.18 17.13 18.11
CA ASN A 95 9.29 18.06 17.86
C ASN A 95 10.09 17.73 16.58
N TYR A 96 9.42 17.17 15.56
CA TYR A 96 10.07 16.68 14.33
C TYR A 96 11.21 15.69 14.58
N LYS A 97 11.14 14.89 15.65
CA LYS A 97 12.14 13.86 15.97
C LYS A 97 11.70 12.47 15.54
N LEU A 98 12.63 11.78 14.87
CA LEU A 98 12.57 10.34 14.70
C LEU A 98 12.56 9.64 16.07
N ALA A 99 12.11 8.38 16.13
CA ALA A 99 12.12 7.63 17.38
C ALA A 99 13.55 7.22 17.81
N ASN A 100 13.67 6.66 19.01
CA ASN A 100 14.93 6.62 19.75
C ASN A 100 15.97 5.60 19.25
N ARG A 101 15.54 4.52 18.59
CA ARG A 101 16.41 3.45 18.07
C ARG A 101 16.92 3.86 16.68
N TYR A 102 17.94 4.71 16.64
CA TYR A 102 18.44 5.35 15.41
C TYR A 102 18.89 4.40 14.27
N ARG A 103 19.04 3.09 14.52
CA ARG A 103 19.34 2.08 13.49
C ARG A 103 18.12 1.27 13.03
N HIS A 104 17.03 1.35 13.79
CA HIS A 104 15.86 0.53 13.55
C HIS A 104 14.94 1.23 12.55
N ALA A 105 14.73 0.62 11.38
CA ALA A 105 14.01 1.26 10.27
C ALA A 105 12.62 1.79 10.67
N ASP A 106 11.89 1.07 11.54
CA ASP A 106 10.58 1.50 12.08
C ASP A 106 10.63 2.92 12.71
N ASP A 107 11.72 3.25 13.40
CA ASP A 107 11.90 4.54 14.08
C ASP A 107 12.15 5.69 13.09
N HIS A 108 12.50 5.36 11.83
CA HIS A 108 12.74 6.32 10.77
C HIS A 108 11.45 6.76 10.07
N THR A 109 10.38 5.96 10.15
CA THR A 109 9.14 6.12 9.37
C THR A 109 8.51 7.50 9.50
N ARG A 110 8.63 8.13 10.69
CA ARG A 110 8.17 9.50 10.97
C ARG A 110 8.70 10.51 9.95
N GLY A 111 9.93 10.29 9.48
CA GLY A 111 10.61 11.15 8.51
C GLY A 111 9.87 11.30 7.18
N GLN A 112 9.00 10.36 6.80
CA GLN A 112 8.18 10.49 5.59
C GLN A 112 7.21 11.68 5.70
N ALA A 113 6.52 11.83 6.84
CA ALA A 113 5.66 12.98 7.05
C ALA A 113 6.47 14.28 7.11
N TYR A 114 7.62 14.26 7.82
CA TYR A 114 8.45 15.45 8.00
C TYR A 114 8.99 15.97 6.66
N LEU A 115 9.52 15.10 5.80
CA LEU A 115 9.98 15.49 4.47
C LEU A 115 8.82 15.94 3.56
N GLY A 116 7.60 15.43 3.76
CA GLY A 116 6.39 15.93 3.11
C GLY A 116 6.02 17.34 3.51
N ILE A 117 6.09 17.65 4.79
CA ILE A 117 5.87 19.02 5.27
C ILE A 117 7.00 19.94 4.78
N TYR A 118 8.25 19.49 4.85
CA TYR A 118 9.43 20.23 4.39
C TYR A 118 9.34 20.60 2.91
N ALA A 119 8.80 19.72 2.06
CA ALA A 119 8.65 19.99 0.62
C ALA A 119 7.86 21.29 0.33
N PHE A 120 6.98 21.72 1.26
CA PHE A 120 6.18 22.94 1.13
C PHE A 120 6.67 24.10 2.00
N ASN A 121 7.05 23.84 3.25
CA ASN A 121 7.43 24.89 4.21
C ASN A 121 8.92 25.28 4.09
N LYS A 122 9.78 24.35 3.67
CA LYS A 122 11.24 24.52 3.54
C LYS A 122 11.96 24.94 4.84
N ASP A 123 11.31 24.91 6.00
CA ASP A 123 11.95 25.15 7.29
C ASP A 123 12.97 24.03 7.61
N PRO A 124 14.28 24.33 7.67
CA PRO A 124 15.30 23.32 7.91
C PRO A 124 15.14 22.58 9.26
N LYS A 125 14.47 23.18 10.25
CA LYS A 125 14.22 22.53 11.54
C LYS A 125 13.42 21.23 11.42
N ILE A 126 12.56 21.13 10.41
CA ILE A 126 11.68 19.98 10.16
C ILE A 126 12.50 18.72 9.84
N ILE A 127 13.64 18.87 9.15
CA ILE A 127 14.46 17.74 8.68
C ILE A 127 15.77 17.60 9.45
N ALA A 128 16.10 18.53 10.35
CA ALA A 128 17.38 18.56 11.04
C ALA A 128 17.69 17.27 11.82
N HIS A 129 16.71 16.77 12.59
CA HIS A 129 16.89 15.52 13.34
C HIS A 129 16.98 14.30 12.42
N THR A 130 16.11 14.22 11.41
CA THR A 130 16.13 13.16 10.39
C THR A 130 17.51 13.10 9.71
N LYS A 131 18.04 14.25 9.30
CA LYS A 131 19.36 14.36 8.69
C LYS A 131 20.46 13.86 9.62
N SER A 132 20.47 14.32 10.88
CA SER A 132 21.45 13.91 11.89
C SER A 132 21.48 12.40 12.13
N VAL A 133 20.30 11.76 12.19
CA VAL A 133 20.18 10.30 12.34
C VAL A 133 20.80 9.57 11.15
N TYR A 134 20.46 9.96 9.92
CA TYR A 134 21.01 9.29 8.73
C TYR A 134 22.50 9.59 8.50
N ASP A 135 22.96 10.81 8.81
CA ASP A 135 24.39 11.12 8.82
C ASP A 135 25.14 10.19 9.79
N SER A 136 24.58 9.95 10.98
CA SER A 136 25.16 9.03 11.97
C SER A 136 25.16 7.58 11.48
N LEU A 137 24.07 7.15 10.83
CA LEU A 137 23.94 5.80 10.27
C LEU A 137 24.97 5.54 9.15
N ILE A 138 25.11 6.51 8.24
CA ILE A 138 26.05 6.44 7.11
C ILE A 138 27.50 6.47 7.58
N ASN A 139 27.81 7.19 8.65
CA ASN A 139 29.17 7.29 9.19
C ASN A 139 29.62 6.06 9.99
N ASP A 140 28.69 5.22 10.46
CA ASP A 140 29.00 3.95 11.15
C ASP A 140 28.13 2.83 10.55
N PRO A 141 28.39 2.39 9.31
CA PRO A 141 27.61 1.32 8.68
C PRO A 141 27.91 -0.02 9.34
N LYS A 142 26.88 -0.81 9.69
CA LYS A 142 27.06 -2.15 10.23
C LYS A 142 26.98 -3.23 9.14
N PRO A 143 27.95 -4.15 9.05
CA PRO A 143 27.86 -5.28 8.11
C PRO A 143 26.85 -6.32 8.60
N GLY A 144 26.43 -7.24 7.72
CA GLY A 144 25.73 -8.45 8.12
C GLY A 144 24.22 -8.35 8.26
N ARG A 145 23.57 -7.43 7.53
CA ARG A 145 22.10 -7.25 7.53
C ARG A 145 21.55 -6.95 8.92
N GLU A 146 22.27 -6.21 9.76
CA GLU A 146 21.77 -5.87 11.11
C GLU A 146 20.61 -4.85 11.08
N GLU A 147 20.60 -3.97 10.07
CA GLU A 147 19.63 -2.86 9.99
C GLU A 147 18.33 -3.29 9.30
N TRP A 148 18.39 -3.74 8.05
CA TRP A 148 17.20 -4.09 7.25
C TRP A 148 17.12 -5.61 7.01
N TRP A 149 17.00 -6.38 8.10
CA TRP A 149 16.88 -7.85 8.06
C TRP A 149 15.48 -8.38 7.75
N TRP A 150 14.47 -7.50 7.69
CA TRP A 150 13.08 -7.85 7.42
C TRP A 150 12.51 -6.98 6.30
N CYS A 151 11.59 -7.53 5.49
CA CYS A 151 11.12 -6.84 4.29
C CYS A 151 10.37 -5.53 4.57
N ASP A 152 9.73 -5.41 5.73
CA ASP A 152 8.92 -4.25 6.09
C ASP A 152 9.78 -2.97 6.19
N ALA A 153 11.07 -3.12 6.55
CA ALA A 153 12.05 -2.03 6.60
C ALA A 153 12.15 -1.26 5.28
N LEU A 154 11.86 -1.94 4.15
CA LEU A 154 11.91 -1.37 2.81
C LEU A 154 10.81 -0.33 2.55
N PHE A 155 9.76 -0.29 3.37
CA PHE A 155 8.82 0.83 3.41
C PHE A 155 9.28 1.93 4.36
N MET A 156 9.84 1.57 5.51
CA MET A 156 10.01 2.51 6.63
C MET A 156 11.10 3.55 6.36
N SER A 157 12.27 3.08 5.91
CA SER A 157 13.48 3.91 5.83
C SER A 157 13.82 4.41 4.40
N PRO A 158 13.74 3.59 3.33
CA PRO A 158 14.13 4.02 1.98
C PRO A 158 13.42 5.28 1.47
N PRO A 159 12.07 5.42 1.61
CA PRO A 159 11.38 6.64 1.17
C PRO A 159 11.85 7.91 1.89
N VAL A 160 12.36 7.78 3.12
CA VAL A 160 12.92 8.92 3.87
C VAL A 160 14.28 9.32 3.30
N LEU A 161 15.14 8.34 2.99
CA LEU A 161 16.47 8.59 2.43
C LEU A 161 16.43 9.28 1.06
N VAL A 162 15.61 8.77 0.13
CA VAL A 162 15.52 9.37 -1.22
C VAL A 162 14.96 10.80 -1.19
N ARG A 163 14.00 11.06 -0.31
CA ARG A 163 13.42 12.41 -0.14
C ARG A 163 14.37 13.34 0.61
N LEU A 164 15.20 12.81 1.50
CA LEU A 164 16.28 13.56 2.14
C LEU A 164 17.37 13.92 1.13
N ALA A 165 17.71 13.00 0.20
CA ALA A 165 18.62 13.27 -0.92
C ALA A 165 18.10 14.42 -1.78
N GLU A 166 16.82 14.38 -2.16
CA GLU A 166 16.16 15.45 -2.93
C GLU A 166 16.15 16.78 -2.15
N ALA A 167 15.84 16.74 -0.84
CA ALA A 167 15.76 17.94 0.00
C ALA A 167 17.11 18.63 0.21
N THR A 168 18.20 17.87 0.28
CA THR A 168 19.54 18.36 0.63
C THR A 168 20.48 18.50 -0.57
N GLY A 169 20.19 17.80 -1.68
CA GLY A 169 21.11 17.63 -2.80
C GLY A 169 22.27 16.67 -2.53
N GLU A 170 22.31 16.00 -1.37
CA GLU A 170 23.42 15.11 -1.01
C GLU A 170 23.18 13.67 -1.53
N GLN A 171 23.96 13.27 -2.55
CA GLN A 171 23.85 11.95 -3.20
C GLN A 171 24.07 10.77 -2.25
N LYS A 172 24.84 10.95 -1.18
CA LYS A 172 25.18 9.89 -0.19
C LYS A 172 23.96 9.16 0.38
N TYR A 173 22.81 9.83 0.51
CA TYR A 173 21.59 9.21 1.02
C TYR A 173 20.97 8.23 0.00
N ASN A 174 21.02 8.54 -1.31
CA ASN A 174 20.60 7.62 -2.36
C ASN A 174 21.54 6.41 -2.44
N ASP A 175 22.85 6.64 -2.35
CA ASP A 175 23.85 5.56 -2.42
C ASP A 175 23.69 4.58 -1.24
N PHE A 176 23.52 5.12 -0.02
CA PHE A 176 23.26 4.31 1.17
C PHE A 176 21.94 3.55 1.06
N MET A 177 20.86 4.22 0.65
CA MET A 177 19.56 3.60 0.42
C MET A 177 19.66 2.43 -0.54
N SER A 178 20.32 2.63 -1.70
CA SER A 178 20.43 1.61 -2.73
C SER A 178 21.21 0.39 -2.22
N LYS A 179 22.36 0.63 -1.59
CA LYS A 179 23.17 -0.44 -0.99
C LYS A 179 22.37 -1.29 -0.01
N MET A 180 21.65 -0.64 0.91
CA MET A 180 20.88 -1.33 1.94
C MET A 180 19.66 -2.05 1.36
N TRP A 181 19.00 -1.47 0.36
CA TRP A 181 17.86 -2.10 -0.33
C TRP A 181 18.28 -3.40 -1.02
N TRP A 182 19.40 -3.36 -1.75
CA TRP A 182 19.87 -4.54 -2.49
C TRP A 182 20.43 -5.62 -1.57
N ASP A 183 21.05 -5.28 -0.43
CA ASP A 183 21.43 -6.28 0.57
C ASP A 183 20.21 -7.03 1.14
N THR A 184 19.11 -6.33 1.41
CA THR A 184 17.85 -6.96 1.82
C THR A 184 17.22 -7.77 0.68
N THR A 185 17.23 -7.25 -0.54
CA THR A 185 16.64 -7.91 -1.72
C THR A 185 17.36 -9.20 -2.07
N ASP A 186 18.70 -9.18 -2.08
CA ASP A 186 19.52 -10.35 -2.34
C ASP A 186 19.28 -11.48 -1.33
N PHE A 187 18.84 -11.14 -0.12
CA PHE A 187 18.59 -12.10 0.94
C PHE A 187 17.14 -12.59 1.02
N LEU A 188 16.15 -11.70 0.87
CA LEU A 188 14.74 -12.00 1.17
C LEU A 188 13.87 -12.22 -0.07
N PHE A 189 14.32 -11.82 -1.26
CA PHE A 189 13.52 -11.95 -2.47
C PHE A 189 13.61 -13.36 -3.05
N ASP A 190 12.47 -14.03 -3.14
CA ASP A 190 12.33 -15.30 -3.83
C ASP A 190 12.19 -15.05 -5.34
N LYS A 191 13.22 -15.42 -6.11
CA LYS A 191 13.28 -15.19 -7.56
C LYS A 191 12.29 -16.04 -8.37
N GLU A 192 11.85 -17.17 -7.84
CA GLU A 192 10.87 -18.04 -8.51
C GLU A 192 9.47 -17.45 -8.35
N GLU A 193 9.18 -17.01 -7.12
CA GLU A 193 7.86 -16.51 -6.75
C GLU A 193 7.69 -15.03 -7.05
N ASN A 194 8.79 -14.28 -7.22
CA ASN A 194 8.80 -12.84 -7.35
C ASN A 194 8.12 -12.13 -6.16
N LEU A 195 8.37 -12.63 -4.95
CA LEU A 195 7.85 -12.11 -3.69
C LEU A 195 8.96 -12.10 -2.62
N PHE A 196 8.79 -11.26 -1.61
CA PHE A 196 9.67 -11.19 -0.45
C PHE A 196 9.16 -12.07 0.69
N TYR A 197 10.05 -12.89 1.22
CA TYR A 197 9.89 -13.45 2.56
C TYR A 197 9.95 -12.32 3.60
N ARG A 198 9.18 -12.44 4.68
CA ARG A 198 9.19 -11.43 5.74
C ARG A 198 10.56 -11.29 6.38
N ASP A 199 11.16 -12.42 6.72
CA ASP A 199 12.52 -12.55 7.25
C ASP A 199 13.01 -14.00 7.04
N LYS A 200 14.26 -14.29 7.43
CA LYS A 200 14.89 -15.61 7.26
C LYS A 200 14.11 -16.79 7.82
N LYS A 201 13.24 -16.60 8.82
CA LYS A 201 12.46 -17.69 9.44
C LYS A 201 11.42 -18.29 8.49
N PHE A 202 11.16 -17.66 7.35
CA PHE A 202 10.13 -18.09 6.41
C PHE A 202 10.68 -18.88 5.21
N PHE A 203 12.01 -18.98 5.03
CA PHE A 203 12.61 -19.69 3.89
C PHE A 203 12.17 -21.15 3.81
N ASP A 204 12.26 -21.86 4.93
CA ASP A 204 11.87 -23.28 5.02
C ASP A 204 10.45 -23.49 5.55
N ARG A 205 9.81 -22.42 6.03
CA ARG A 205 8.45 -22.50 6.55
C ARG A 205 7.46 -22.73 5.42
N ARG A 206 6.48 -23.59 5.67
CA ARG A 206 5.36 -23.84 4.77
C ARG A 206 4.03 -23.62 5.49
N SER A 207 3.01 -23.28 4.73
CA SER A 207 1.62 -23.31 5.20
C SER A 207 1.19 -24.75 5.50
N PRO A 208 0.06 -24.97 6.18
CA PRO A 208 -0.51 -26.31 6.37
C PRO A 208 -0.73 -27.09 5.06
N ASN A 209 -0.90 -26.40 3.92
CA ASN A 209 -1.05 -27.02 2.59
C ASN A 209 0.27 -27.18 1.84
N GLY A 210 1.42 -27.04 2.53
CA GLY A 210 2.75 -27.25 1.95
C GLY A 210 3.24 -26.13 1.02
N LYS A 211 2.59 -24.97 1.00
CA LYS A 211 2.97 -23.83 0.15
C LYS A 211 3.99 -22.93 0.84
N LYS A 212 4.76 -22.16 0.08
CA LYS A 212 5.62 -21.09 0.61
C LYS A 212 4.76 -20.05 1.37
N VAL A 213 5.36 -19.31 2.30
CA VAL A 213 4.65 -18.33 3.13
C VAL A 213 5.12 -16.92 2.77
N PHE A 214 4.30 -16.20 2.02
CA PHE A 214 4.54 -14.80 1.66
C PHE A 214 3.45 -13.93 2.24
N TRP A 215 3.83 -13.04 3.15
CA TRP A 215 2.87 -12.19 3.84
C TRP A 215 2.39 -11.05 2.92
N SER A 216 1.07 -10.91 2.80
CA SER A 216 0.43 -9.85 2.00
C SER A 216 0.92 -8.47 2.39
N ARG A 217 0.78 -8.09 3.66
CA ARG A 217 1.25 -6.78 4.11
C ARG A 217 2.77 -6.61 4.03
N GLY A 218 3.55 -7.67 4.25
CA GLY A 218 5.00 -7.65 4.06
C GLY A 218 5.39 -7.24 2.64
N ASN A 219 4.78 -7.87 1.64
CA ASN A 219 5.00 -7.54 0.23
C ASN A 219 4.36 -6.18 -0.14
N GLY A 220 3.26 -5.82 0.51
CA GLY A 220 2.66 -4.48 0.43
C GLY A 220 3.63 -3.38 0.87
N TRP A 221 4.36 -3.59 1.97
CA TRP A 221 5.41 -2.68 2.41
C TRP A 221 6.48 -2.49 1.35
N VAL A 222 7.01 -3.60 0.82
CA VAL A 222 8.06 -3.53 -0.21
C VAL A 222 7.57 -2.77 -1.44
N MET A 223 6.39 -3.11 -1.98
CA MET A 223 5.86 -2.41 -3.16
C MET A 223 5.56 -0.93 -2.88
N GLY A 224 4.99 -0.61 -1.71
CA GLY A 224 4.71 0.76 -1.30
C GLY A 224 5.98 1.60 -1.08
N GLY A 225 7.06 0.99 -0.60
CA GLY A 225 8.36 1.63 -0.48
C GLY A 225 9.03 1.81 -1.84
N LEU A 226 8.96 0.78 -2.69
CA LEU A 226 9.57 0.74 -4.01
C LEU A 226 9.05 1.84 -4.94
N VAL A 227 7.72 2.04 -4.98
CA VAL A 227 7.15 3.11 -5.81
C VAL A 227 7.51 4.50 -5.31
N GLN A 228 7.65 4.68 -3.99
CA GLN A 228 8.13 5.94 -3.41
C GLN A 228 9.62 6.17 -3.69
N VAL A 229 10.44 5.12 -3.71
CA VAL A 229 11.84 5.20 -4.17
C VAL A 229 11.88 5.62 -5.64
N LEU A 230 11.14 4.94 -6.52
CA LEU A 230 11.11 5.25 -7.95
C LEU A 230 10.57 6.66 -8.29
N GLU A 231 9.72 7.23 -7.42
CA GLU A 231 9.17 8.59 -7.55
C GLU A 231 10.25 9.67 -7.34
N HIS A 232 11.23 9.44 -6.45
CA HIS A 232 12.22 10.45 -6.05
C HIS A 232 13.66 10.12 -6.46
N LEU A 233 13.99 8.86 -6.75
CA LEU A 233 15.32 8.46 -7.19
C LEU A 233 15.59 9.01 -8.60
N PRO A 234 16.72 9.71 -8.84
CA PRO A 234 17.05 10.18 -10.17
C PRO A 234 17.15 9.03 -11.18
N LYS A 235 16.57 9.19 -12.38
CA LYS A 235 16.65 8.19 -13.46
C LYS A 235 18.08 7.88 -13.92
N SER A 236 19.03 8.79 -13.65
CA SER A 236 20.45 8.62 -13.91
C SER A 236 21.18 7.78 -12.85
N HIS A 237 20.52 7.42 -11.74
CA HIS A 237 21.11 6.58 -10.71
C HIS A 237 21.42 5.18 -11.29
N PRO A 238 22.60 4.60 -11.04
CA PRO A 238 23.01 3.32 -11.63
C PRO A 238 21.99 2.18 -11.42
N ASP A 239 21.40 2.12 -10.22
CA ASP A 239 20.45 1.06 -9.87
C ASP A 239 18.98 1.33 -10.26
N TYR A 240 18.66 2.48 -10.90
CA TYR A 240 17.27 2.83 -11.21
C TYR A 240 16.55 1.73 -11.99
N LYS A 241 17.23 1.17 -13.00
CA LYS A 241 16.67 0.10 -13.83
C LYS A 241 16.43 -1.18 -13.03
N SER A 242 17.30 -1.51 -12.08
CA SER A 242 17.10 -2.67 -11.20
C SER A 242 15.88 -2.49 -10.30
N PHE A 243 15.64 -1.29 -9.76
CA PHE A 243 14.42 -0.98 -9.00
C PHE A 243 13.15 -1.10 -9.86
N GLU A 244 13.21 -0.59 -11.10
CA GLU A 244 12.12 -0.71 -12.07
C GLU A 244 11.81 -2.19 -12.37
N ASP A 245 12.84 -3.00 -12.65
CA ASP A 245 12.68 -4.42 -12.95
C ASP A 245 12.10 -5.21 -11.76
N LEU A 246 12.54 -4.88 -10.54
CA LEU A 246 11.97 -5.44 -9.30
C LEU A 246 10.48 -5.10 -9.18
N TYR A 247 10.12 -3.84 -9.44
CA TYR A 247 8.74 -3.37 -9.38
C TYR A 247 7.86 -4.13 -10.38
N LEU A 248 8.29 -4.25 -11.63
CA LEU A 248 7.54 -4.93 -12.68
C LEU A 248 7.33 -6.41 -12.37
N LYS A 249 8.35 -7.09 -11.82
CA LYS A 249 8.25 -8.50 -11.37
C LYS A 249 7.20 -8.67 -10.27
N MET A 250 7.27 -7.83 -9.23
CA MET A 250 6.33 -7.89 -8.12
C MET A 250 4.92 -7.51 -8.55
N ALA A 251 4.75 -6.45 -9.35
CA ALA A 251 3.46 -6.00 -9.86
C ALA A 251 2.75 -7.10 -10.67
N LYS A 252 3.49 -7.78 -11.57
CA LYS A 252 2.95 -8.92 -12.33
C LYS A 252 2.51 -10.05 -11.41
N LYS A 253 3.36 -10.44 -10.45
CA LYS A 253 3.02 -11.52 -9.51
C LYS A 253 1.82 -11.18 -8.66
N VAL A 254 1.83 -10.03 -7.99
CA VAL A 254 0.73 -9.57 -7.13
C VAL A 254 -0.57 -9.48 -7.93
N GLY A 255 -0.53 -8.96 -9.15
CA GLY A 255 -1.71 -8.92 -10.04
C GLY A 255 -2.35 -10.29 -10.27
N SER A 256 -1.55 -11.36 -10.37
CA SER A 256 -2.05 -12.74 -10.53
C SER A 256 -2.65 -13.38 -9.27
N LEU A 257 -2.41 -12.81 -8.09
CA LEU A 257 -2.79 -13.38 -6.79
C LEU A 257 -4.06 -12.75 -6.21
N GLN A 258 -4.70 -11.82 -6.92
CA GLN A 258 -5.92 -11.17 -6.47
C GLN A 258 -7.09 -12.16 -6.40
N GLN A 259 -7.86 -12.13 -5.31
CA GLN A 259 -9.00 -13.02 -5.15
C GLN A 259 -10.27 -12.50 -5.85
N GLU A 260 -11.33 -13.31 -5.83
CA GLU A 260 -12.62 -12.99 -6.45
C GLU A 260 -13.29 -11.73 -5.89
N ASP A 261 -13.09 -11.43 -4.61
CA ASP A 261 -13.60 -10.21 -3.96
C ASP A 261 -12.72 -8.97 -4.15
N GLY A 262 -11.61 -9.11 -4.89
CA GLY A 262 -10.67 -8.03 -5.17
C GLY A 262 -9.57 -7.83 -4.14
N LEU A 263 -9.63 -8.51 -3.00
CA LEU A 263 -8.64 -8.38 -1.94
C LEU A 263 -7.60 -9.50 -2.02
N TRP A 264 -6.44 -9.25 -1.41
CA TRP A 264 -5.39 -10.25 -1.22
C TRP A 264 -5.51 -10.86 0.18
N ARG A 265 -5.18 -12.14 0.30
CA ARG A 265 -5.27 -12.88 1.57
C ARG A 265 -3.98 -12.76 2.37
N PRO A 266 -4.02 -12.94 3.71
CA PRO A 266 -2.84 -12.80 4.54
C PRO A 266 -1.61 -13.56 4.04
N ASN A 267 -1.77 -14.81 3.54
CA ASN A 267 -0.73 -15.53 2.82
C ASN A 267 -0.99 -15.48 1.31
N LEU A 268 -0.09 -14.84 0.57
CA LEU A 268 -0.17 -14.65 -0.88
C LEU A 268 -0.01 -15.96 -1.67
N ALA A 269 0.82 -16.89 -1.19
CA ALA A 269 1.04 -18.17 -1.86
C ALA A 269 0.04 -19.26 -1.45
N ASP A 270 -0.74 -19.01 -0.40
CA ASP A 270 -1.79 -19.93 0.06
C ASP A 270 -3.02 -19.17 0.56
N PRO A 271 -3.89 -18.69 -0.34
CA PRO A 271 -5.12 -18.01 0.06
C PRO A 271 -6.12 -18.92 0.79
N GLN A 272 -5.88 -20.24 0.84
CA GLN A 272 -6.72 -21.19 1.58
C GLN A 272 -6.28 -21.35 3.04
N GLU A 273 -5.03 -20.99 3.39
CA GLU A 273 -4.58 -20.94 4.79
C GLU A 273 -5.39 -19.91 5.60
N TYR A 274 -5.66 -18.76 4.99
CA TYR A 274 -6.47 -17.68 5.55
C TYR A 274 -7.44 -17.15 4.49
N THR A 275 -8.69 -17.61 4.53
CA THR A 275 -9.72 -17.25 3.53
C THR A 275 -10.37 -15.90 3.81
N ASN A 276 -10.17 -15.34 5.01
CA ASN A 276 -10.67 -14.05 5.44
C ASN A 276 -9.98 -12.88 4.71
N LYS A 277 -10.66 -11.75 4.64
CA LYS A 277 -10.17 -10.52 4.01
C LYS A 277 -8.97 -9.95 4.77
N GLU A 278 -8.16 -9.17 4.06
CA GLU A 278 -7.04 -8.41 4.63
C GLU A 278 -6.89 -7.10 3.83
N THR A 279 -7.14 -5.96 4.47
CA THR A 279 -7.26 -4.66 3.78
C THR A 279 -5.97 -3.86 3.72
N SER A 280 -5.02 -4.04 4.65
CA SER A 280 -3.78 -3.25 4.65
C SER A 280 -2.83 -3.61 3.51
N GLY A 281 -2.52 -4.90 3.30
CA GLY A 281 -1.70 -5.32 2.16
C GLY A 281 -2.39 -5.01 0.83
N SER A 282 -3.70 -5.28 0.74
CA SER A 282 -4.53 -4.90 -0.41
C SER A 282 -4.47 -3.40 -0.72
N GLY A 283 -4.48 -2.53 0.30
CA GLY A 283 -4.32 -1.08 0.15
C GLY A 283 -3.00 -0.71 -0.53
N PHE A 284 -1.88 -1.30 -0.07
CA PHE A 284 -0.57 -1.06 -0.69
C PHE A 284 -0.47 -1.59 -2.11
N PHE A 285 -1.10 -2.73 -2.42
CA PHE A 285 -1.11 -3.24 -3.79
C PHE A 285 -1.90 -2.34 -4.73
N VAL A 286 -3.09 -1.88 -4.32
CA VAL A 286 -3.87 -0.92 -5.13
C VAL A 286 -3.07 0.37 -5.33
N PHE A 287 -2.43 0.89 -4.27
CA PHE A 287 -1.53 2.04 -4.36
C PHE A 287 -0.42 1.84 -5.39
N ALA A 288 0.38 0.78 -5.24
CA ALA A 288 1.54 0.57 -6.08
C ALA A 288 1.18 0.24 -7.55
N LEU A 289 0.09 -0.49 -7.78
CA LEU A 289 -0.38 -0.79 -9.14
C LEU A 289 -0.97 0.44 -9.84
N ALA A 290 -1.76 1.25 -9.12
CA ALA A 290 -2.30 2.50 -9.67
C ALA A 290 -1.19 3.51 -9.98
N TRP A 291 -0.19 3.62 -9.11
CA TRP A 291 1.02 4.40 -9.37
C TRP A 291 1.71 3.96 -10.67
N GLY A 292 1.80 2.65 -10.93
CA GLY A 292 2.41 2.11 -12.14
C GLY A 292 1.74 2.55 -13.44
N ILE A 293 0.40 2.59 -13.45
CA ILE A 293 -0.36 3.14 -14.59
C ILE A 293 -0.06 4.64 -14.74
N ASN A 294 -0.12 5.39 -13.64
CA ASN A 294 0.07 6.85 -13.66
C ASN A 294 1.44 7.27 -14.18
N HIS A 295 2.46 6.43 -13.97
CA HIS A 295 3.85 6.70 -14.35
C HIS A 295 4.29 5.96 -15.62
N GLY A 296 3.39 5.22 -16.27
CA GLY A 296 3.66 4.55 -17.55
C GLY A 296 4.44 3.24 -17.45
N TYR A 297 4.60 2.66 -16.25
CA TYR A 297 5.25 1.37 -16.05
C TYR A 297 4.32 0.19 -16.32
N LEU A 298 3.02 0.35 -16.07
CA LEU A 298 2.02 -0.71 -16.23
C LEU A 298 1.00 -0.31 -17.30
N ASP A 299 0.63 -1.28 -18.15
CA ASP A 299 -0.37 -1.04 -19.19
C ASP A 299 -1.77 -0.94 -18.58
N LYS A 300 -2.50 0.09 -18.97
CA LYS A 300 -3.81 0.38 -18.38
C LYS A 300 -4.84 -0.72 -18.64
N ALA A 301 -4.79 -1.38 -19.80
CA ALA A 301 -5.76 -2.40 -20.18
C ALA A 301 -5.70 -3.63 -19.27
N THR A 302 -4.50 -4.08 -18.90
CA THR A 302 -4.29 -5.24 -18.01
C THR A 302 -4.55 -4.89 -16.55
N TYR A 303 -4.04 -3.75 -16.08
CA TYR A 303 -4.00 -3.48 -14.64
C TYR A 303 -5.20 -2.67 -14.11
N LEU A 304 -5.88 -1.86 -14.93
CA LEU A 304 -7.03 -1.09 -14.47
C LEU A 304 -8.16 -1.98 -13.92
N PRO A 305 -8.52 -3.13 -14.52
CA PRO A 305 -9.50 -4.04 -13.94
C PRO A 305 -9.10 -4.55 -12.54
N ILE A 306 -7.83 -4.89 -12.35
CA ILE A 306 -7.26 -5.37 -11.06
C ILE A 306 -7.38 -4.28 -10.00
N ILE A 307 -6.95 -3.06 -10.34
CA ILE A 307 -7.01 -1.88 -9.46
C ILE A 307 -8.47 -1.53 -9.12
N THR A 308 -9.35 -1.52 -10.10
CA THR A 308 -10.78 -1.20 -9.90
C THR A 308 -11.43 -2.20 -8.94
N LYS A 309 -11.13 -3.50 -9.12
CA LYS A 309 -11.63 -4.57 -8.27
C LYS A 309 -11.06 -4.47 -6.86
N GLY A 310 -9.76 -4.17 -6.72
CA GLY A 310 -9.11 -3.96 -5.44
C GLY A 310 -9.68 -2.78 -4.67
N TRP A 311 -9.84 -1.63 -5.34
CA TRP A 311 -10.47 -0.46 -4.73
C TRP A 311 -11.91 -0.74 -4.30
N LYS A 312 -12.69 -1.42 -5.14
CA LYS A 312 -14.05 -1.85 -4.78
C LYS A 312 -14.04 -2.69 -3.49
N GLY A 313 -13.19 -3.73 -3.44
CA GLY A 313 -13.07 -4.60 -2.28
C GLY A 313 -12.69 -3.84 -1.01
N LEU A 314 -11.76 -2.88 -1.11
CA LEU A 314 -11.36 -2.00 0.00
C LEU A 314 -12.50 -1.09 0.46
N ASN A 315 -13.17 -0.43 -0.48
CA ASN A 315 -14.23 0.54 -0.17
C ASN A 315 -15.47 -0.14 0.46
N GLU A 316 -15.75 -1.40 0.09
CA GLU A 316 -16.78 -2.21 0.74
C GLU A 316 -16.44 -2.59 2.20
N GLN A 317 -15.20 -2.37 2.66
CA GLN A 317 -14.78 -2.60 4.04
C GLN A 317 -14.70 -1.31 4.86
N VAL A 318 -15.19 -0.18 4.33
CA VAL A 318 -15.32 1.07 5.07
C VAL A 318 -16.74 1.15 5.65
N THR A 319 -16.86 1.28 6.98
CA THR A 319 -18.17 1.45 7.62
C THR A 319 -18.78 2.81 7.29
N PRO A 320 -20.10 3.03 7.49
CA PRO A 320 -20.72 4.34 7.30
C PRO A 320 -20.03 5.47 8.10
N GLU A 321 -19.47 5.15 9.27
CA GLU A 321 -18.73 6.09 10.13
C GLU A 321 -17.31 6.36 9.63
N GLY A 322 -16.80 5.55 8.70
CA GLY A 322 -15.46 5.68 8.11
C GLY A 322 -14.42 4.69 8.64
N LYS A 323 -14.78 3.74 9.53
CA LYS A 323 -13.82 2.74 10.01
C LYS A 323 -13.40 1.80 8.87
N LEU A 324 -12.10 1.67 8.63
CA LEU A 324 -11.59 0.61 7.77
C LEU A 324 -11.51 -0.72 8.55
N LEU A 325 -12.27 -1.70 8.10
CA LEU A 325 -12.38 -3.05 8.65
C LEU A 325 -11.31 -4.00 8.08
N TRP A 326 -11.19 -5.20 8.66
CA TRP A 326 -10.30 -6.28 8.21
C TRP A 326 -8.83 -5.88 8.07
N VAL A 327 -8.36 -4.94 8.89
CA VAL A 327 -6.94 -4.58 8.96
C VAL A 327 -6.30 -5.52 9.96
N GLN A 328 -5.48 -6.48 9.50
CA GLN A 328 -4.76 -7.37 10.40
C GLN A 328 -3.97 -6.54 11.42
N LYS A 329 -3.96 -6.97 12.70
CA LYS A 329 -3.20 -6.31 13.77
C LYS A 329 -1.69 -6.34 13.51
N ILE A 330 -0.93 -5.55 14.26
CA ILE A 330 0.54 -5.58 14.23
C ILE A 330 1.03 -7.01 14.40
N GLY A 331 1.89 -7.44 13.49
CA GLY A 331 2.39 -8.80 13.40
C GLY A 331 3.52 -8.92 12.39
N SER A 332 4.06 -10.12 12.24
CA SER A 332 5.24 -10.43 11.41
C SER A 332 4.99 -11.60 10.44
N LYS A 333 3.74 -11.99 10.24
CA LYS A 333 3.34 -13.18 9.48
C LYS A 333 1.88 -13.12 9.04
N PRO A 334 1.45 -13.96 8.10
CA PRO A 334 0.03 -14.21 7.85
C PRO A 334 -0.67 -14.69 9.13
N GLU A 335 -1.82 -14.09 9.45
CA GLU A 335 -2.65 -14.47 10.58
C GLU A 335 -4.13 -14.27 10.23
N LEU A 336 -4.99 -14.89 11.05
CA LEU A 336 -6.42 -14.64 11.00
C LEU A 336 -6.70 -13.16 11.30
N VAL A 337 -7.53 -12.54 10.47
CA VAL A 337 -7.98 -11.17 10.63
C VAL A 337 -9.45 -11.19 10.98
N LYS A 338 -9.85 -10.48 12.03
CA LYS A 338 -11.26 -10.35 12.39
C LYS A 338 -11.90 -9.19 11.63
N SER A 339 -13.21 -9.27 11.44
CA SER A 339 -13.97 -8.23 10.74
C SER A 339 -13.77 -6.85 11.33
N GLU A 340 -13.76 -6.75 12.65
CA GLU A 340 -13.68 -5.52 13.41
C GLU A 340 -12.25 -5.00 13.59
N ASP A 341 -11.24 -5.75 13.16
CA ASP A 341 -9.84 -5.34 13.32
C ASP A 341 -9.53 -4.11 12.47
N ASN A 342 -8.82 -3.16 13.09
CA ASN A 342 -8.39 -1.90 12.50
C ASN A 342 -6.98 -1.55 13.01
N GLN A 343 -6.18 -0.88 12.17
CA GLN A 343 -4.91 -0.26 12.52
C GLN A 343 -4.68 1.00 11.67
N GLU A 344 -3.98 1.99 12.24
CA GLU A 344 -3.67 3.28 11.60
C GLU A 344 -2.97 3.09 10.24
N TYR A 345 -2.02 2.16 10.12
CA TYR A 345 -1.34 1.92 8.85
C TYR A 345 -2.27 1.41 7.73
N GLY A 346 -3.36 0.70 8.07
CA GLY A 346 -4.33 0.25 7.08
C GLY A 346 -5.06 1.45 6.48
N SER A 347 -5.47 2.39 7.33
CA SER A 347 -6.03 3.67 6.92
C SER A 347 -5.01 4.49 6.10
N GLY A 348 -3.72 4.45 6.47
CA GLY A 348 -2.64 5.04 5.68
C GLY A 348 -2.54 4.48 4.26
N ALA A 349 -2.50 3.15 4.14
CA ALA A 349 -2.47 2.45 2.85
C ALA A 349 -3.72 2.77 2.00
N PHE A 350 -4.89 2.84 2.64
CA PHE A 350 -6.14 3.22 1.97
C PHE A 350 -6.09 4.64 1.41
N LEU A 351 -5.57 5.61 2.18
CA LEU A 351 -5.37 6.97 1.70
C LEU A 351 -4.39 6.99 0.52
N MET A 352 -3.25 6.30 0.61
CA MET A 352 -2.28 6.20 -0.49
C MET A 352 -2.91 5.64 -1.76
N ALA A 353 -3.68 4.56 -1.67
CA ALA A 353 -4.44 4.02 -2.80
C ALA A 353 -5.36 5.08 -3.42
N GLY A 354 -6.16 5.75 -2.60
CA GLY A 354 -7.04 6.82 -3.04
C GLY A 354 -6.31 7.94 -3.78
N THR A 355 -5.11 8.33 -3.34
CA THR A 355 -4.33 9.37 -4.02
C THR A 355 -3.99 9.02 -5.47
N GLU A 356 -3.60 7.77 -5.73
CA GLU A 356 -3.26 7.34 -7.09
C GLU A 356 -4.51 7.18 -7.95
N LEU A 357 -5.64 6.78 -7.36
CA LEU A 357 -6.92 6.71 -8.07
C LEU A 357 -7.42 8.09 -8.50
N LEU A 358 -7.24 9.13 -7.68
CA LEU A 358 -7.57 10.51 -8.07
C LEU A 358 -6.70 11.00 -9.24
N LYS A 359 -5.48 10.48 -9.36
CA LYS A 359 -4.51 10.79 -10.43
C LYS A 359 -4.72 9.96 -11.70
N LEU A 360 -5.47 8.86 -11.67
CA LEU A 360 -5.77 8.05 -12.85
C LEU A 360 -6.34 8.93 -13.97
N LYS A 361 -5.66 8.87 -15.12
CA LYS A 361 -5.99 9.57 -16.36
C LYS A 361 -6.92 8.74 -17.21
#